data_AF-A0AA91T4H4-F1
#
_entry.id   AF-A0AA91T4H4-F1
#
_cell.length_a   1.000
_cell.length_b   1.000
_cell.length_c   1.000
_cell.angle_alpha   90.00
_cell.angle_beta   90.00
_cell.angle_gamma   90.00
#
_symmetry.space_group_name_H-M   'P 1'
#
loop_
_entity.id
_entity.type
_entity.pdbx_description
1 polymer ?
#
loop_
_entity_poly.entity_id
_entity_poly.type
_entity_poly.pdbx_seq_one_letter_code
_entity_poly.pdbx_strand_id
1 'polypeptide(L)'
;MQKPSKFANSSFHKESRPEAPLPETKPKAGPQDEFFSELVQTGKPNWKKAPAAVKNRYNGIFLILFSIPILLLPGWELYRRINGKSTKKVQEGEVIEGRTVRKFDEAEKWQVERNSIMYKIFGKDFFLDGFTSKTMHEDESKKS
;
A
#
# COMPACT_ATOMS: atom_id res chain seq x y z
N MET A 1 -3.86 -77.54 -4.95
CA MET A 1 -2.71 -76.61 -4.82
C MET A 1 -2.75 -75.63 -5.98
N GLN A 2 -3.12 -74.37 -5.74
CA GLN A 2 -3.15 -73.32 -6.78
C GLN A 2 -1.76 -72.68 -6.91
N LYS A 3 -1.26 -72.55 -8.14
CA LYS A 3 0.04 -71.93 -8.43
C LYS A 3 -0.04 -70.42 -8.23
N PRO A 4 1.02 -69.76 -7.70
CA PRO A 4 1.00 -68.31 -7.50
C PRO A 4 0.92 -67.58 -8.84
N SER A 5 0.03 -66.58 -8.89
CA SER A 5 -0.16 -65.68 -10.04
C SER A 5 1.13 -64.93 -10.38
N LYS A 6 1.43 -64.81 -11.68
CA LYS A 6 2.61 -64.11 -12.22
C LYS A 6 2.69 -62.63 -11.86
N PHE A 7 1.64 -62.08 -11.25
CA PHE A 7 1.52 -60.67 -10.89
C PHE A 7 1.68 -60.40 -9.38
N ALA A 8 1.96 -61.41 -8.57
CA ALA A 8 2.11 -61.23 -7.12
C ALA A 8 3.25 -60.26 -6.71
N ASN A 9 4.23 -60.05 -7.61
CA ASN A 9 5.38 -59.16 -7.37
C ASN A 9 5.36 -57.88 -8.23
N SER A 10 4.24 -57.50 -8.85
CA SER A 10 4.19 -56.26 -9.64
C SER A 10 3.95 -55.03 -8.74
N SER A 11 4.62 -53.92 -9.05
CA SER A 11 4.50 -52.64 -8.32
C SER A 11 3.13 -51.96 -8.46
N PHE A 12 2.26 -52.50 -9.32
CA PHE A 12 0.93 -51.96 -9.64
C PHE A 12 -0.21 -52.57 -8.80
N HIS A 13 -0.03 -53.76 -8.21
CA HIS A 13 -1.03 -54.37 -7.32
C HIS A 13 -0.62 -54.20 -5.87
N LYS A 14 -0.90 -53.02 -5.33
CA LYS A 14 -0.62 -52.62 -3.93
C LYS A 14 -1.82 -52.81 -2.99
N GLU A 15 -2.80 -53.63 -3.35
CA GLU A 15 -4.08 -53.71 -2.62
C GLU A 15 -4.06 -54.59 -1.36
N SER A 16 -2.95 -55.27 -1.04
CA SER A 16 -2.91 -56.19 0.10
C SER A 16 -1.61 -56.17 0.90
N ARG A 17 -0.99 -54.99 1.06
CA ARG A 17 0.09 -54.82 2.05
C ARG A 17 -0.55 -54.32 3.35
N PRO A 18 -0.47 -55.04 4.48
CA PRO A 18 -0.88 -54.47 5.76
C PRO A 18 -0.06 -53.19 5.96
N GLU A 19 -0.76 -52.06 6.09
CA GLU A 19 -0.13 -50.77 6.36
C GLU A 19 0.67 -50.91 7.66
N ALA A 20 1.99 -50.86 7.55
CA ALA A 20 2.82 -50.68 8.73
C ALA A 20 2.38 -49.36 9.37
N PRO A 21 2.14 -49.31 10.69
CA PRO A 21 1.78 -48.06 11.34
C PRO A 21 2.88 -47.04 11.04
N LEU A 22 2.48 -45.93 10.40
CA LEU A 22 3.37 -44.80 10.16
C LEU A 22 3.97 -44.41 11.51
N PRO A 23 5.31 -44.28 11.63
CA PRO A 23 5.90 -43.82 12.88
C PRO A 23 5.29 -42.46 13.20
N GLU A 24 4.75 -42.30 14.42
CA GLU A 24 4.27 -41.01 14.92
C GLU A 24 5.41 -40.00 14.77
N THR A 25 5.31 -39.16 13.74
CA THR A 25 6.19 -38.03 13.54
C THR A 25 5.84 -37.02 14.63
N LYS A 26 6.51 -37.14 15.77
CA LYS A 26 6.62 -36.01 16.71
C LYS A 26 7.02 -34.79 15.86
N PRO A 27 6.25 -33.69 15.86
CA PRO A 27 6.63 -32.52 15.08
C PRO A 27 8.01 -32.10 15.55
N LYS A 28 9.00 -32.24 14.66
CA LYS A 28 10.36 -31.81 14.91
C LYS A 28 10.26 -30.33 15.19
N ALA A 29 10.54 -29.92 16.43
CA ALA A 29 10.49 -28.53 16.83
C ALA A 29 11.33 -27.73 15.84
N GLY A 30 10.66 -26.98 14.97
CA GLY A 30 11.32 -26.23 13.93
C GLY A 30 11.96 -25.00 14.55
N PRO A 31 12.89 -24.32 13.86
CA PRO A 31 13.39 -23.01 14.30
C PRO A 31 12.27 -21.96 14.49
N GLN A 32 11.05 -22.24 14.03
CA GLN A 32 9.86 -21.44 14.30
C GLN A 32 9.43 -21.50 15.77
N ASP A 33 9.56 -22.67 16.40
CA ASP A 33 9.11 -22.88 17.78
C ASP A 33 9.97 -22.13 18.80
N GLU A 34 11.27 -21.96 18.54
CA GLU A 34 12.18 -21.23 19.44
C GLU A 34 11.80 -19.75 19.58
N PHE A 35 11.45 -19.10 18.47
CA PHE A 35 11.02 -17.71 18.48
C PHE A 35 9.74 -17.52 19.29
N PHE A 36 8.75 -18.38 19.08
CA PHE A 36 7.48 -18.29 19.78
C PHE A 36 7.61 -18.71 21.24
N SER A 37 8.43 -19.73 21.57
CA SER A 37 8.67 -20.13 22.95
C SER A 37 9.38 -19.05 23.75
N GLU A 38 10.38 -18.38 23.18
CA GLU A 38 11.04 -17.25 23.83
C GLU A 38 10.09 -16.07 24.02
N LEU A 39 9.25 -15.78 23.02
CA LEU A 39 8.25 -14.73 23.12
C LEU A 39 7.26 -14.99 24.26
N VAL A 40 6.77 -16.23 24.39
CA VAL A 40 5.83 -16.62 25.46
C VAL A 40 6.47 -16.55 26.84
N GLN A 41 7.74 -16.95 26.97
CA GLN A 41 8.44 -16.96 28.26
C GLN A 41 8.90 -15.58 28.71
N THR A 42 9.43 -14.77 27.79
CA THR A 42 10.07 -13.48 28.12
C THR A 42 9.16 -12.27 27.89
N GLY A 43 8.06 -12.46 27.15
CA GLY A 43 7.16 -11.38 26.72
C GLY A 43 7.77 -10.44 25.68
N LYS A 44 9.02 -10.65 25.24
CA LYS A 44 9.72 -9.77 24.28
C LYS A 44 10.11 -10.55 23.02
N PRO A 45 9.79 -10.04 21.81
CA PRO A 45 10.16 -10.71 20.57
C PRO A 45 11.66 -10.58 20.30
N ASN A 46 12.33 -11.73 20.16
CA ASN A 46 13.71 -11.78 19.68
C ASN A 46 13.75 -11.84 18.14
N TRP A 47 13.72 -10.68 17.50
CA TRP A 47 13.68 -10.58 16.04
C TRP A 47 14.88 -11.22 15.31
N LYS A 48 15.99 -11.51 16.00
CA LYS A 48 17.12 -12.24 15.39
C LYS A 48 16.72 -13.69 15.06
N LYS A 49 15.95 -14.33 15.94
CA LYS A 49 15.46 -15.71 15.80
C LYS A 49 14.14 -15.83 15.06
N ALA A 50 13.49 -14.70 14.74
CA ALA A 50 12.20 -14.72 14.08
C ALA A 50 12.27 -15.37 12.68
N PRO A 51 11.31 -16.25 12.34
CA PRO A 51 11.20 -16.81 11.00
C PRO A 51 11.00 -15.71 9.94
N ALA A 52 11.53 -15.92 8.74
CA ALA A 52 11.40 -14.97 7.63
C ALA A 52 9.93 -14.62 7.33
N ALA A 53 9.02 -15.61 7.41
CA ALA A 53 7.60 -15.39 7.21
C ALA A 53 6.99 -14.41 8.25
N VAL A 54 7.41 -14.49 9.51
CA VAL A 54 6.94 -13.60 10.59
C VAL A 54 7.46 -12.17 10.36
N LYS A 55 8.75 -12.04 10.01
CA LYS A 55 9.36 -10.74 9.68
C LYS A 55 8.66 -10.06 8.51
N ASN A 56 8.38 -10.80 7.43
CA ASN A 56 7.73 -10.26 6.25
C ASN A 56 6.30 -9.79 6.55
N ARG A 57 5.52 -10.57 7.31
CA ARG A 57 4.18 -10.17 7.73
C ARG A 57 4.19 -8.94 8.62
N TYR A 58 5.11 -8.90 9.60
CA TYR A 58 5.28 -7.74 10.48
C TYR A 58 5.62 -6.48 9.67
N ASN A 59 6.61 -6.55 8.80
CA ASN A 59 6.99 -5.43 7.94
C ASN A 59 5.85 -4.99 7.03
N GLY A 60 5.06 -5.92 6.48
CA GLY A 60 3.88 -5.60 5.69
C GLY A 60 2.85 -4.80 6.47
N ILE A 61 2.46 -5.28 7.66
CA ILE A 61 1.51 -4.57 8.54
C ILE A 61 2.08 -3.22 8.97
N PHE A 62 3.35 -3.18 9.34
CA PHE A 62 4.03 -1.94 9.73
C PHE A 62 3.99 -0.90 8.61
N LEU A 63 4.30 -1.29 7.37
CA LEU A 63 4.26 -0.39 6.22
C LEU A 63 2.84 0.10 5.91
N ILE A 64 1.82 -0.76 6.03
CA ILE A 64 0.41 -0.36 5.89
C ILE A 64 0.08 0.72 6.92
N LEU A 65 0.35 0.47 8.20
CA LEU A 65 0.07 1.43 9.27
C LEU A 65 0.87 2.72 9.11
N PHE A 66 2.14 2.61 8.72
CA PHE A 66 3.01 3.75 8.45
C PHE A 66 2.54 4.57 7.25
N SER A 67 1.90 3.95 6.26
CA SER A 67 1.34 4.65 5.10
C SER A 67 0.07 5.46 5.43
N ILE A 68 -0.66 5.13 6.50
CA ILE A 68 -1.95 5.76 6.82
C ILE A 68 -1.82 7.29 6.93
N PRO A 69 -0.89 7.88 7.70
CA PRO A 69 -0.74 9.34 7.77
C PRO A 69 -0.36 9.96 6.42
N ILE A 70 0.48 9.27 5.64
CA ILE A 70 0.95 9.74 4.33
C ILE A 70 -0.19 9.77 3.32
N LEU A 71 -1.18 8.88 3.45
CA LEU A 71 -2.36 8.86 2.58
C LEU A 71 -3.46 9.80 3.08
N LEU A 72 -3.72 9.83 4.39
CA LEU A 72 -4.82 10.61 4.96
C LEU A 72 -4.59 12.11 4.91
N LEU A 73 -3.38 12.60 5.20
CA LEU A 73 -3.12 14.05 5.21
C LEU A 73 -3.30 14.68 3.82
N PRO A 74 -2.66 14.17 2.74
CA PRO A 74 -2.89 14.70 1.39
C PRO A 74 -4.30 14.38 0.89
N GLY A 75 -4.86 13.22 1.24
CA GLY A 75 -6.22 12.85 0.85
C GLY A 75 -7.28 13.79 1.43
N TRP A 76 -7.13 14.18 2.71
CA TRP A 76 -8.01 15.15 3.35
C TRP A 76 -7.90 16.54 2.72
N GLU A 77 -6.67 17.00 2.46
CA GLU A 77 -6.44 18.28 1.80
C GLU A 77 -7.03 18.28 0.38
N LEU A 78 -6.85 17.20 -0.37
CA LEU A 78 -7.45 17.04 -1.69
C LEU A 78 -8.98 17.01 -1.65
N TYR A 79 -9.55 16.30 -0.68
CA TYR A 79 -11.00 16.28 -0.44
C TYR A 79 -11.54 17.68 -0.14
N ARG A 80 -10.83 18.48 0.68
CA ARG A 80 -11.21 19.87 0.93
C ARG A 80 -11.12 20.73 -0.33
N ARG A 81 -10.10 20.52 -1.17
CA ARG A 81 -9.91 21.25 -2.43
C ARG A 81 -11.00 20.94 -3.46
N ILE A 82 -11.34 19.66 -3.62
CA ILE A 82 -12.42 19.23 -4.52
C ILE A 82 -13.77 19.82 -4.08
N ASN A 83 -13.98 20.02 -2.78
CA ASN A 83 -15.18 20.65 -2.23
C ASN A 83 -15.12 22.19 -2.20
N GLY A 84 -14.11 22.82 -2.81
CA GLY A 84 -13.97 24.28 -2.85
C GLY A 84 -13.63 24.94 -1.50
N LYS A 85 -13.25 24.16 -0.48
CA LYS A 85 -12.91 24.65 0.88
C LYS A 85 -11.43 24.97 1.08
N SER A 86 -10.62 24.80 0.04
CA SER A 86 -9.17 25.07 0.01
C SER A 86 -8.72 25.21 -1.45
N THR A 87 -7.71 26.03 -1.70
CA THR A 87 -7.13 26.26 -3.04
C THR A 87 -5.61 26.11 -3.02
N LYS A 88 -5.04 25.61 -4.12
CA LYS A 88 -3.58 25.59 -4.27
C LYS A 88 -3.09 27.02 -4.50
N LYS A 89 -2.17 27.48 -3.64
CA LYS A 89 -1.44 28.72 -3.86
C LYS A 89 -0.66 28.65 -5.18
N VAL A 90 -0.77 29.71 -5.98
CA VAL A 90 -0.05 29.87 -7.24
C VAL A 90 1.43 30.07 -6.95
N GLN A 91 2.29 29.47 -7.77
CA GLN A 91 3.72 29.69 -7.69
C GLN A 91 4.05 31.15 -8.03
N GLU A 92 4.59 31.89 -7.08
CA GLU A 92 4.88 33.32 -7.25
C GLU A 92 6.25 33.62 -7.85
N GLY A 93 7.15 32.65 -7.87
CA GLY A 93 8.52 32.85 -8.33
C GLY A 93 9.38 31.58 -8.28
N GLU A 94 10.65 31.77 -8.60
CA GLU A 94 11.70 30.78 -8.51
C GLU A 94 12.85 31.28 -7.62
N VAL A 95 13.48 30.36 -6.90
CA VAL A 95 14.70 30.66 -6.15
C VAL A 95 15.87 30.52 -7.12
N ILE A 96 16.54 31.63 -7.39
CA ILE A 96 17.77 31.67 -8.18
C ILE A 96 18.97 31.38 -7.26
N GLU A 97 20.07 30.90 -7.87
CA GLU A 97 21.36 30.74 -7.19
C GLU A 97 21.72 31.99 -6.37
N GLY A 98 21.98 31.79 -5.07
CA GLY A 98 22.23 32.87 -4.12
C GLY A 98 21.06 33.24 -3.20
N ARG A 99 20.00 32.43 -3.15
CA ARG A 99 18.80 32.63 -2.29
C ARG A 99 17.96 33.85 -2.65
N THR A 100 18.14 34.40 -3.83
CA THR A 100 17.31 35.50 -4.35
C THR A 100 16.07 34.91 -5.01
N VAL A 101 14.89 35.46 -4.67
CA VAL A 101 13.63 35.05 -5.28
C VAL A 101 13.37 35.92 -6.50
N ARG A 102 13.41 35.33 -7.70
CA ARG A 102 12.87 35.99 -8.88
C ARG A 102 11.37 35.80 -8.87
N LYS A 103 10.65 36.91 -8.72
CA LYS A 103 9.20 36.92 -8.84
C LYS A 103 8.82 36.74 -10.30
N PHE A 104 7.81 35.92 -10.54
CA PHE A 104 7.20 35.76 -11.86
C PHE A 104 6.21 36.90 -12.13
N ASP A 105 6.14 37.31 -13.39
CA ASP A 105 5.07 38.19 -13.86
C ASP A 105 3.73 37.43 -13.92
N GLU A 106 2.60 38.13 -13.92
CA GLU A 106 1.27 37.49 -13.92
C GLU A 106 1.07 36.50 -15.10
N ALA A 107 1.57 36.85 -16.28
CA ALA A 107 1.54 35.97 -17.44
C ALA A 107 2.40 34.72 -17.26
N GLU A 108 3.59 34.86 -16.67
CA GLU A 108 4.50 33.75 -16.38
C GLU A 108 3.89 32.80 -15.33
N LYS A 109 3.28 33.35 -14.26
CA LYS A 109 2.55 32.55 -13.25
C LYS A 109 1.51 31.64 -13.90
N TRP A 110 0.69 32.19 -14.80
CA TRP A 110 -0.35 31.42 -15.49
C TRP A 110 0.19 30.43 -16.51
N GLN A 111 1.36 30.67 -17.11
CA GLN A 111 2.01 29.69 -17.99
C GLN A 111 2.58 28.51 -17.20
N VAL A 112 3.28 28.80 -16.10
CA VAL A 112 3.86 27.79 -15.21
C VAL A 112 2.76 26.91 -14.62
N GLU A 113 1.67 27.51 -14.13
CA GLU A 113 0.57 26.73 -13.57
C GLU A 113 -0.14 25.87 -14.63
N ARG A 114 -0.41 26.39 -15.84
CA ARG A 114 -1.00 25.61 -16.95
C ARG A 114 -0.14 24.42 -17.34
N ASN A 115 1.17 24.53 -17.20
CA ASN A 115 2.11 23.45 -17.50
C ASN A 115 2.25 22.43 -16.36
N SER A 116 1.74 22.73 -15.16
CA SER A 116 1.83 21.85 -13.99
C SER A 116 0.96 20.59 -14.12
N ILE A 117 1.44 19.48 -13.56
CA ILE A 117 0.68 18.22 -13.50
C ILE A 117 -0.63 18.42 -12.74
N MET A 118 -0.62 19.23 -11.67
CA MET A 118 -1.81 19.51 -10.87
C MET A 118 -2.89 20.22 -11.68
N TYR A 119 -2.53 21.18 -12.53
CA TYR A 119 -3.48 21.82 -13.44
C TYR A 119 -4.02 20.85 -14.50
N LYS A 120 -3.19 19.95 -15.01
CA LYS A 120 -3.62 18.93 -16.00
C LYS A 120 -4.61 17.93 -15.42
N ILE A 121 -4.47 17.57 -14.14
CA ILE A 121 -5.33 16.58 -13.47
C ILE A 121 -6.60 17.22 -12.90
N PHE A 122 -6.48 18.39 -12.28
CA PHE A 122 -7.58 19.00 -11.50
C PHE A 122 -8.21 20.23 -12.17
N GLY A 123 -7.62 20.75 -13.24
CA GLY A 123 -8.15 21.90 -13.98
C GLY A 123 -7.94 23.25 -13.28
N LYS A 124 -8.57 24.29 -13.84
CA LYS A 124 -8.46 25.68 -13.38
C LYS A 124 -9.04 25.88 -11.96
N ASP A 125 -10.07 25.11 -11.63
CA ASP A 125 -10.82 25.19 -10.37
C ASP A 125 -9.98 24.82 -9.13
N PHE A 126 -8.83 24.16 -9.32
CA PHE A 126 -7.92 23.79 -8.23
C PHE A 126 -7.11 24.98 -7.66
N PHE A 127 -7.08 26.09 -8.40
CA PHE A 127 -6.18 27.24 -8.16
C PHE A 127 -6.91 28.56 -7.94
N LEU A 128 -8.19 28.65 -8.34
CA LEU A 128 -9.00 29.84 -8.17
C LEU A 128 -9.76 29.77 -6.86
N ASP A 129 -9.60 30.78 -6.02
CA ASP A 129 -10.28 30.87 -4.73
C ASP A 129 -11.80 30.84 -4.91
N GLY A 130 -12.43 29.78 -4.41
CA GLY A 130 -13.84 29.78 -4.03
C GLY A 130 -14.90 29.38 -5.07
N PHE A 131 -14.57 28.90 -6.27
CA PHE A 131 -15.60 28.44 -7.22
C PHE A 131 -15.23 27.12 -7.90
N THR A 132 -15.73 26.02 -7.34
CA THR A 132 -15.84 24.76 -8.09
C THR A 132 -17.03 24.87 -9.04
N SER A 133 -16.87 24.47 -10.29
CA SER A 133 -17.95 24.38 -11.30
C SER A 133 -19.23 23.64 -10.86
N LYS A 134 -19.21 22.88 -9.76
CA LYS A 134 -20.40 22.24 -9.16
C LYS A 134 -21.27 23.14 -8.29
N THR A 135 -20.77 24.29 -7.83
CA THR A 135 -21.57 25.29 -7.08
C THR A 135 -22.06 26.42 -7.97
N MET A 136 -21.74 26.38 -9.27
CA MET A 136 -22.44 27.17 -10.28
C MET A 136 -23.80 26.50 -10.50
N HIS A 137 -24.73 26.70 -9.56
CA HIS A 137 -26.13 26.51 -9.85
C HIS A 137 -26.43 27.35 -11.10
N GLU A 138 -27.15 26.76 -12.07
CA GLU A 138 -27.51 27.33 -13.37
C GLU A 138 -28.21 28.71 -13.31
N ASP A 139 -28.45 29.23 -12.11
CA ASP A 139 -29.28 30.40 -11.83
C ASP A 139 -28.62 31.75 -12.18
N GLU A 140 -27.30 31.82 -12.42
CA GLU A 140 -26.66 33.08 -12.86
C GLU A 140 -26.51 33.19 -14.39
N SER A 141 -26.86 32.16 -15.17
CA SER A 141 -26.94 32.27 -16.64
C SER A 141 -28.23 32.92 -17.15
N LYS A 142 -29.17 33.21 -16.25
CA LYS A 142 -30.43 33.89 -16.55
C LYS A 142 -30.76 34.92 -15.48
N LYS A 143 -30.05 36.05 -15.48
CA LYS A 143 -30.67 37.37 -15.24
C LYS A 143 -29.71 38.53 -15.52
N SER A 144 -30.08 39.22 -16.60
CA SER A 144 -29.78 40.60 -16.98
C SER A 144 -28.41 40.94 -17.56
#